data_AF-A0A953WL43-F1
#
_entry.id   AF-A0A953WL43-F1
#
_cell.length_a   1.000
_cell.length_b   1.000
_cell.length_c   1.000
_cell.angle_alpha   90.00
_cell.angle_beta   90.00
_cell.angle_gamma   90.00
#
_symmetry.space_group_name_H-M   'P 1'
#
loop_
_entity.id
_entity.type
_entity.pdbx_description
1 polymer ?
#
loop_
_entity_poly.entity_id
_entity_poly.type
_entity_poly.pdbx_seq_one_letter_code
_entity_poly.pdbx_strand_id
1 'polypeptide(L)' 'PLGALPDVIVDGYVDPAKLVDGAVPEELRICVQNGEAEVLDVDGPNDNAKPRLATAEHDCALAPLAPVVLANGLGE' A
#
# COMPACT_ATOMS: atom_id res chain seq x y z
N PRO A 1 -19.94 -21.40 -3.17
CA PRO A 1 -18.86 -20.79 -2.37
C PRO A 1 -18.84 -19.27 -2.59
N LEU A 2 -19.15 -18.49 -1.56
CA LEU A 2 -19.05 -17.04 -1.66
C LEU A 2 -17.57 -16.72 -1.85
N GLY A 3 -17.19 -16.21 -3.02
CA GLY A 3 -15.84 -15.74 -3.26
C GLY A 3 -15.54 -14.63 -2.27
N ALA A 4 -14.51 -14.80 -1.47
CA ALA A 4 -13.98 -13.76 -0.61
C ALA A 4 -12.75 -13.19 -1.30
N LEU A 5 -12.81 -11.91 -1.66
CA LEU A 5 -11.63 -11.18 -2.10
C LEU A 5 -10.82 -10.78 -0.86
N PRO A 6 -9.49 -10.64 -0.99
CA PRO A 6 -8.65 -10.02 0.03
C PRO A 6 -9.14 -8.62 0.42
N ASP A 7 -8.75 -8.17 1.61
CA ASP A 7 -9.22 -6.91 2.21
C ASP A 7 -8.84 -5.67 1.40
N VAL A 8 -7.68 -5.72 0.74
CA VAL A 8 -7.12 -4.63 -0.05
C VAL A 8 -6.88 -5.09 -1.48
N ILE A 9 -7.33 -4.28 -2.43
CA ILE A 9 -7.12 -4.51 -3.87
C ILE A 9 -6.36 -3.32 -4.44
N VAL A 10 -5.27 -3.59 -5.15
CA VAL A 10 -4.48 -2.61 -5.89
C VAL A 10 -4.48 -2.95 -7.38
N ASP A 11 -4.38 -1.94 -8.23
CA ASP A 11 -4.49 -2.08 -9.69
C ASP A 11 -3.21 -2.62 -10.37
N GLY A 12 -2.06 -2.55 -9.69
CA GLY A 12 -0.76 -2.97 -10.21
C GLY A 12 -0.04 -1.93 -11.07
N TYR A 13 -0.60 -0.73 -11.25
CA TYR A 13 0.06 0.35 -11.99
C TYR A 13 1.16 1.00 -11.17
N VAL A 14 2.30 1.23 -11.81
CA VAL A 14 3.44 1.98 -11.25
C VAL A 14 3.77 3.13 -12.19
N ASP A 15 3.96 4.32 -11.63
CA ASP A 15 4.45 5.48 -12.37
C ASP A 15 5.98 5.41 -12.50
N PRO A 16 6.52 5.11 -13.70
CA PRO A 16 7.96 4.94 -13.89
C PRO A 16 8.73 6.24 -13.66
N ALA A 17 8.09 7.42 -13.78
CA ALA A 17 8.73 8.71 -13.56
C ALA A 17 9.04 8.97 -12.07
N LYS A 18 8.44 8.19 -11.16
CA LYS A 18 8.65 8.31 -9.71
C LYS A 18 9.67 7.32 -9.16
N LEU A 19 10.22 6.42 -9.99
CA LEU A 19 11.20 5.44 -9.53
C LEU A 19 12.57 6.10 -9.30
N VAL A 20 13.21 5.73 -8.20
CA VAL A 20 14.61 6.05 -7.90
C VAL A 20 15.34 4.73 -7.75
N ASP A 21 16.41 4.53 -8.53
CA ASP A 21 17.16 3.27 -8.61
C ASP A 21 16.28 2.02 -8.86
N GLY A 22 15.20 2.20 -9.62
CA GLY A 22 14.28 1.13 -10.01
C GLY A 22 13.23 0.76 -8.95
N ALA A 23 13.15 1.49 -7.83
CA ALA A 23 12.15 1.26 -6.78
C ALA A 23 11.33 2.53 -6.50
N VAL A 24 10.12 2.34 -5.97
CA VAL A 24 9.31 3.45 -5.45
C VAL A 24 9.99 3.99 -4.17
N PRO A 25 10.32 5.29 -4.10
CA PRO A 25 10.88 5.93 -2.91
C PRO A 25 9.99 5.69 -1.68
N GLU A 26 10.59 5.58 -0.50
CA GLU A 26 9.90 5.22 0.74
C GLU A 26 8.68 6.10 1.00
N GLU A 27 8.85 7.41 0.87
CA GLU A 27 7.83 8.44 1.08
C GLU A 27 6.66 8.38 0.08
N LEU A 28 6.81 7.63 -1.02
CA LEU A 28 5.78 7.41 -2.04
C LEU A 28 5.19 6.00 -2.00
N ARG A 29 5.63 5.14 -1.08
CA ARG A 29 5.11 3.77 -0.96
C ARG A 29 3.72 3.75 -0.36
N ILE A 30 2.96 2.75 -0.76
CA ILE A 30 1.72 2.37 -0.09
C ILE A 30 2.07 1.23 0.87
N CYS A 31 1.99 1.50 2.16
CA CYS A 31 2.26 0.53 3.22
C CYS A 31 0.94 0.09 3.88
N VAL A 32 0.76 -1.21 4.08
CA VAL A 32 -0.42 -1.78 4.75
C VAL A 32 0.03 -2.43 6.04
N GLN A 33 -0.27 -1.78 7.17
CA GLN A 33 0.05 -2.27 8.53
C GLN A 33 -1.25 -2.54 9.30
N ASN A 34 -2.14 -3.33 8.70
CA ASN A 34 -3.50 -3.58 9.20
C ASN A 34 -3.70 -5.04 9.65
N GLY A 35 -2.75 -5.57 10.42
CA GLY A 35 -2.81 -6.93 10.97
C GLY A 35 -2.75 -8.00 9.88
N GLU A 36 -3.75 -8.88 9.85
CA GLU A 36 -3.82 -10.03 8.92
C GLU A 36 -4.36 -9.67 7.52
N ALA A 37 -4.55 -8.37 7.23
CA ALA A 37 -5.08 -7.93 5.95
C ALA A 37 -4.20 -8.38 4.76
N GLU A 38 -4.82 -9.03 3.78
CA GLU A 38 -4.14 -9.45 2.57
C GLU A 38 -4.32 -8.43 1.44
N VAL A 39 -3.28 -8.29 0.59
CA VAL A 39 -3.30 -7.39 -0.56
C VAL A 39 -3.31 -8.20 -1.85
N LEU A 40 -4.32 -7.98 -2.70
CA LEU A 40 -4.40 -8.50 -4.06
C LEU A 40 -3.98 -7.42 -5.06
N ASP A 41 -2.94 -7.70 -5.84
CA ASP A 41 -2.64 -6.95 -7.05
C ASP A 41 -3.36 -7.62 -8.22
N VAL A 42 -4.19 -6.84 -8.93
CA VAL A 42 -4.98 -7.36 -10.06
C VAL A 42 -4.21 -7.41 -11.38
N ASP A 43 -2.96 -6.93 -11.44
CA ASP A 43 -2.10 -6.97 -12.64
C ASP A 43 -2.70 -6.19 -13.83
N GLY A 44 -3.27 -5.02 -13.53
CA GLY A 44 -3.96 -4.14 -14.48
C GLY A 44 -3.12 -3.75 -15.72
N PRO A 45 -1.81 -3.44 -15.61
CA PRO A 45 -0.97 -3.13 -16.77
C PRO A 45 -0.79 -4.29 -17.76
N ASN A 46 -1.06 -5.51 -17.33
CA ASN A 46 -0.97 -6.73 -18.13
C ASN A 46 -2.36 -7.35 -18.32
N ASP A 47 -3.38 -6.50 -18.53
CA ASP A 47 -4.77 -6.87 -18.80
C ASP A 47 -5.40 -7.79 -17.74
N ASN A 48 -4.92 -7.73 -16.50
CA ASN A 48 -5.28 -8.63 -15.40
C ASN A 48 -4.99 -10.11 -15.68
N ALA A 49 -3.98 -10.39 -16.50
CA ALA A 49 -3.68 -11.77 -16.90
C ALA A 49 -3.10 -12.61 -15.75
N LYS A 50 -2.48 -11.98 -14.73
CA LYS A 50 -1.83 -12.67 -13.61
C LYS A 50 -2.02 -11.98 -12.25
N PRO A 51 -3.26 -11.87 -11.75
CA PRO A 51 -3.49 -11.36 -10.40
C PRO A 51 -2.76 -12.23 -9.37
N ARG A 52 -2.19 -11.60 -8.33
CA ARG A 52 -1.42 -12.28 -7.29
C ARG A 52 -1.58 -11.61 -5.94
N LEU A 53 -1.32 -12.36 -4.88
CA LEU A 53 -1.11 -11.76 -3.57
C LEU A 53 0.20 -10.96 -3.57
N ALA A 54 0.09 -9.68 -3.22
CA ALA A 54 1.18 -8.72 -3.16
C ALA A 54 1.42 -8.23 -1.72
N THR A 55 0.88 -8.91 -0.70
CA THR A 55 0.98 -8.52 0.72
C THR A 55 2.41 -8.18 1.14
N ALA A 56 3.40 -9.00 0.74
CA ALA A 56 4.81 -8.76 1.08
C ALA A 56 5.40 -7.49 0.45
N GLU A 57 4.86 -7.04 -0.69
CA GLU A 57 5.30 -5.81 -1.38
C GLU A 57 4.81 -4.55 -0.65
N HIS A 58 3.76 -4.70 0.18
CA HIS A 58 3.14 -3.63 0.97
C HIS A 58 3.43 -3.76 2.49
N ASP A 59 4.18 -4.78 2.91
CA ASP A 59 4.62 -4.95 4.29
C ASP A 59 5.79 -4.02 4.62
N CYS A 60 5.45 -2.75 4.80
CA CYS A 60 6.36 -1.68 5.16
C CYS A 60 5.71 -0.72 6.16
N ALA A 61 6.50 0.18 6.73
CA ALA A 61 5.98 1.28 7.52
C ALA A 61 6.58 2.59 7.03
N LEU A 62 5.77 3.66 7.03
CA LEU A 62 6.25 5.02 6.79
C LEU A 62 6.67 5.65 8.12
N ALA A 63 7.71 6.48 8.09
CA ALA A 63 8.09 7.26 9.25
C ALA A 63 6.92 8.15 9.72
N PRO A 64 6.56 8.13 11.02
CA PRO A 64 5.54 9.02 11.54
C PRO A 64 5.91 10.49 11.32
N LEU A 65 4.93 11.30 10.94
CA LEU A 65 5.11 12.75 10.88
C LEU A 65 5.28 13.33 12.29
N ALA A 66 5.89 14.51 12.35
CA ALA A 66 6.00 15.24 13.61
C ALA A 66 4.59 15.44 14.24
N PRO A 67 4.44 15.24 15.56
CA PRO A 67 3.16 15.37 16.22
C PRO A 67 2.63 16.80 16.10
N VAL A 68 1.32 16.94 15.89
CA VAL A 68 0.64 18.24 15.92
C VAL A 68 0.08 18.50 17.30
N VAL A 69 0.27 19.72 17.81
CA VAL A 69 -0.37 20.15 19.06
C VAL A 69 -1.78 20.65 18.73
N LEU A 70 -2.79 19.96 19.25
CA LEU A 70 -4.18 20.40 19.11
C LEU A 70 -4.43 21.54 20.09
N ALA A 71 -4.85 22.70 19.59
CA ALA A 71 -5.03 23.94 20.37
C ALA A 71 -6.05 23.84 21.52
N ASN A 72 -6.78 22.72 21.65
CA ASN A 72 -7.91 22.58 22.56
C ASN A 72 -7.73 21.45 23.60
N GLY A 73 -6.50 20.96 23.84
CA GLY A 73 -6.20 20.05 24.95
C GLY A 73 -6.65 18.59 24.78
N LEU A 74 -6.91 18.13 23.55
CA LEU A 74 -7.23 16.72 23.25
C LEU A 74 -5.98 15.88 22.93
N GLY A 75 -4.79 16.36 23.34
CA GLY A 75 -3.50 15.77 22.99
C GLY A 75 -2.57 15.52 24.18
N GLU A 76 -3.13 15.44 25.40
CA GLU A 76 -2.43 14.97 26.61
C GLU A 76 -3.13 13.74 27.19
#